data_AF-X0TIE2-F1
#
_entry.id   AF-X0TIE2-F1
#
_cell.length_a   1.000
_cell.length_b   1.000
_cell.length_c   1.000
_cell.angle_alpha   90.00
_cell.angle_beta   90.00
_cell.angle_gamma   90.00
#
_symmetry.space_group_name_H-M   'P 1'
#
loop_
_entity.id
_entity.type
_entity.pdbx_description
1 polymer ?
#
loop_
_entity_poly.entity_id
_entity_poly.type
_entity_poly.pdbx_seq_one_letter_code
_entity_poly.pdbx_strand_id
1 'polypeptide(L)'
;EPLGPLIGTHSRQADADEISDVQRLLTRYGYGVEVNGRLDADCREVISAFQRHFRPQRVDGVIDASTAATLRRLIEASGPPLTS
;
A
#
# COMPACT_ATOMS: atom_id res chain seq x y z
N GLU A 1 -17.34 19.34 -31.62
CA GLU A 1 -16.88 18.39 -30.59
C GLU A 1 -15.78 17.51 -31.15
N PRO A 2 -14.62 17.37 -30.48
CA PRO A 2 -13.75 16.21 -30.63
C PRO A 2 -13.91 15.28 -29.42
N LEU A 3 -14.21 14.01 -29.69
CA LEU A 3 -14.29 12.94 -28.70
C LEU A 3 -12.92 12.79 -28.02
N GLY A 4 -12.88 12.96 -26.69
CA GLY A 4 -11.67 12.78 -25.89
C GLY A 4 -11.18 11.32 -25.89
N PRO A 5 -9.86 11.07 -25.77
CA PRO A 5 -9.34 9.72 -25.77
C PRO A 5 -9.89 8.92 -24.58
N LEU A 6 -10.36 7.73 -24.93
CA LEU A 6 -10.97 6.75 -24.07
C LEU A 6 -10.03 6.37 -22.93
N ILE A 7 -10.57 6.43 -21.71
CA ILE A 7 -10.15 5.77 -20.47
C ILE A 7 -8.93 4.87 -20.68
N GLY A 8 -7.77 5.37 -20.24
CA GLY A 8 -6.56 4.57 -20.10
C GLY A 8 -6.92 3.35 -19.27
N THR A 9 -6.75 2.18 -19.88
CA THR A 9 -6.86 0.87 -19.27
C THR A 9 -6.05 0.86 -17.97
N HIS A 10 -6.73 0.86 -16.82
CA HIS A 10 -6.10 0.64 -15.52
C HIS A 10 -5.60 -0.81 -15.51
N SER A 11 -4.36 -1.02 -16.00
CA SER A 11 -3.69 -2.29 -15.84
C SER A 11 -3.61 -2.57 -14.34
N ARG A 12 -4.09 -3.74 -13.93
CA ARG A 12 -4.37 -4.13 -12.54
C ARG A 12 -3.08 -4.44 -11.75
N GLN A 13 -2.12 -3.52 -11.79
CA GLN A 13 -0.92 -3.51 -10.97
C GLN A 13 -0.92 -2.17 -10.24
N ALA A 14 -0.72 -2.18 -8.92
CA ALA A 14 -0.57 -0.95 -8.15
C ALA A 14 0.48 -0.05 -8.82
N ASP A 15 0.10 1.21 -9.07
CA ASP A 15 1.02 2.18 -9.67
C ASP A 15 2.23 2.40 -8.75
N ALA A 16 3.36 2.84 -9.31
CA ALA A 16 4.57 3.09 -8.53
C ALA A 16 4.34 4.10 -7.38
N ASP A 17 3.36 4.99 -7.53
CA ASP A 17 2.91 5.93 -6.51
C ASP A 17 2.26 5.20 -5.31
N GLU A 18 1.32 4.28 -5.58
CA GLU A 18 0.69 3.45 -4.54
C GLU A 18 1.69 2.56 -3.81
N ILE A 19 2.63 1.98 -4.56
CA ILE A 19 3.70 1.16 -3.98
C ILE A 19 4.56 2.02 -3.04
N SER A 20 4.96 3.22 -3.48
CA SER A 20 5.75 4.15 -2.68
C SER A 20 5.01 4.60 -1.41
N ASP A 21 3.71 4.86 -1.53
CA ASP A 21 2.87 5.29 -0.42
C ASP A 21 2.78 4.20 0.67
N VAL A 22 2.51 2.95 0.28
CA VAL A 22 2.48 1.83 1.24
C VAL A 22 3.85 1.55 1.82
N GLN A 23 4.94 1.62 1.04
CA GLN A 23 6.30 1.51 1.57
C GLN A 23 6.55 2.56 2.66
N ARG A 24 6.18 3.82 2.43
CA ARG A 24 6.29 4.89 3.45
C ARG A 24 5.47 4.59 4.69
N LEU A 25 4.24 4.09 4.53
CA LEU A 25 3.37 3.74 5.66
C LEU A 25 3.95 2.58 6.47
N LEU A 26 4.49 1.56 5.81
CA LEU A 26 5.18 0.42 6.43
C LEU A 26 6.43 0.89 7.21
N THR A 27 7.25 1.75 6.61
CA THR A 27 8.40 2.37 7.29
C THR A 27 7.97 3.15 8.53
N ARG A 28 6.90 3.96 8.41
CA ARG A 28 6.35 4.71 9.55
C ARG A 28 5.80 3.80 10.65
N TYR A 29 5.24 2.65 10.29
CA TYR A 29 4.79 1.66 11.26
C TYR A 29 5.94 0.93 11.98
N GLY A 30 7.14 0.91 11.37
CA GLY A 30 8.34 0.30 11.93
C GLY A 30 8.90 -0.87 11.12
N TYR A 31 8.38 -1.12 9.92
CA TYR A 31 8.94 -2.12 9.00
C TYR A 31 10.10 -1.51 8.18
N GLY A 32 11.22 -2.20 8.12
CA GLY A 32 12.40 -1.75 7.37
C GLY A 32 12.30 -2.02 5.87
N VAL A 33 11.42 -1.31 5.16
CA VAL A 33 11.26 -1.41 3.70
C VAL A 33 11.78 -0.16 2.98
N GLU A 34 12.39 -0.32 1.81
CA GLU A 34 12.94 0.78 1.00
C GLU A 34 11.88 1.36 0.05
N VAL A 35 11.66 2.68 0.09
CA VAL A 35 10.67 3.39 -0.73
C VAL A 35 11.20 3.64 -2.14
N ASN A 36 11.04 2.68 -3.03
CA ASN A 36 11.45 2.78 -4.44
C ASN A 36 10.29 2.83 -5.42
N GLY A 37 9.04 2.70 -4.95
CA GLY A 37 7.88 2.55 -5.83
C GLY A 37 7.89 1.26 -6.64
N ARG A 38 8.71 0.28 -6.22
CA ARG A 38 8.83 -1.03 -6.84
C ARG A 38 8.42 -2.13 -5.87
N LEU A 39 7.56 -3.02 -6.35
CA LEU A 39 7.12 -4.19 -5.59
C LEU A 39 8.16 -5.33 -5.70
N ASP A 40 9.33 -5.08 -5.11
CA ASP A 40 10.43 -6.03 -5.05
C ASP A 40 10.18 -7.17 -4.05
N ALA A 41 10.99 -8.22 -4.11
CA ALA A 41 10.85 -9.39 -3.24
C ALA A 41 10.85 -9.01 -1.75
N ASP A 42 11.74 -8.10 -1.34
CA ASP A 42 11.79 -7.57 0.02
C ASP A 42 10.49 -6.86 0.43
N CYS A 43 9.99 -5.98 -0.44
CA CYS A 43 8.72 -5.30 -0.21
C CYS A 43 7.55 -6.30 -0.13
N ARG A 44 7.52 -7.33 -0.97
CA ARG A 44 6.51 -8.39 -0.94
C ARG A 44 6.57 -9.22 0.33
N GLU A 45 7.76 -9.52 0.83
CA GLU A 45 7.96 -10.22 2.11
C GLU A 45 7.39 -9.38 3.27
N VAL A 46 7.71 -8.09 3.30
CA VAL A 46 7.18 -7.15 4.32
C VAL A 46 5.65 -7.04 4.22
N ILE A 47 5.10 -6.91 3.02
CA ILE A 47 3.64 -6.87 2.81
C ILE A 47 2.99 -8.19 3.19
N SER A 48 3.60 -9.33 2.87
CA SER A 48 3.10 -10.66 3.22
C SER A 48 3.10 -10.87 4.72
N ALA A 49 4.16 -10.43 5.42
CA ALA A 49 4.22 -10.43 6.87
C ALA A 49 3.09 -9.57 7.46
N PHE A 50 2.92 -8.34 6.98
CA PHE A 50 1.84 -7.46 7.40
C PHE A 50 0.44 -8.08 7.14
N GLN A 51 0.22 -8.61 5.95
CA GLN A 51 -1.02 -9.31 5.58
C GLN A 51 -1.23 -10.54 6.46
N ARG A 52 -0.21 -11.30 6.83
CA ARG A 52 -0.35 -12.42 7.76
C ARG A 52 -0.87 -11.99 9.13
N HIS A 53 -0.47 -10.80 9.60
CA HIS A 53 -0.93 -10.24 10.87
C HIS A 53 -2.37 -9.70 10.80
N PHE A 54 -2.74 -9.01 9.71
CA PHE A 54 -4.03 -8.31 9.62
C PHE A 54 -5.10 -9.01 8.78
N ARG A 55 -4.69 -9.82 7.80
CA ARG A 55 -5.53 -10.62 6.89
C ARG A 55 -4.86 -11.97 6.55
N PRO A 56 -4.76 -12.90 7.50
CA PRO A 56 -4.23 -14.25 7.23
C PRO A 56 -5.05 -15.02 6.17
N GLN A 57 -6.28 -14.57 5.89
CA GLN A 57 -7.17 -15.14 4.88
C GLN A 57 -6.76 -14.78 3.43
N ARG A 58 -5.96 -13.72 3.25
CA ARG A 58 -5.44 -13.27 1.94
C ARG A 58 -4.05 -12.67 2.11
N VAL A 59 -3.05 -13.53 1.98
CA VAL A 59 -1.62 -13.18 1.98
C VAL A 59 -1.10 -13.40 0.56
N ASP A 60 -1.39 -12.46 -0.32
CA ASP A 60 -0.94 -12.50 -1.73
C ASP A 60 0.40 -11.77 -1.91
N GLY A 61 0.85 -10.99 -0.92
CA GLY A 61 2.07 -10.19 -1.01
C GLY A 61 1.98 -9.02 -2.00
N VAL A 62 0.76 -8.69 -2.43
CA VAL A 62 0.45 -7.61 -3.36
C VAL A 62 -0.07 -6.39 -2.61
N ILE A 63 0.36 -5.20 -3.05
CA ILE A 63 -0.20 -3.91 -2.62
C ILE A 63 -1.62 -3.83 -3.16
N ASP A 64 -2.61 -3.83 -2.27
CA ASP A 64 -3.99 -3.51 -2.59
C ASP A 64 -4.36 -2.19 -1.92
N ALA A 65 -5.19 -1.37 -2.58
CA ALA A 65 -5.69 -0.12 -2.01
C ALA A 65 -6.36 -0.32 -0.63
N SER A 66 -6.96 -1.49 -0.40
CA SER A 66 -7.52 -1.87 0.90
C SER A 66 -6.46 -2.08 1.97
N THR A 67 -5.26 -2.56 1.62
CA THR A 67 -4.12 -2.70 2.54
C THR A 67 -3.62 -1.32 2.98
N ALA A 68 -3.45 -0.38 2.04
CA ALA A 68 -3.06 1.00 2.35
C ALA A 68 -4.09 1.71 3.25
N ALA A 69 -5.38 1.55 2.96
CA ALA A 69 -6.46 2.10 3.77
C ALA A 69 -6.49 1.50 5.19
N THR A 70 -6.24 0.19 5.31
CA THR A 70 -6.15 -0.49 6.62
C THR A 70 -4.95 0.03 7.42
N LEU A 71 -3.78 0.19 6.79
CA LEU A 71 -2.58 0.77 7.41
C LEU A 71 -2.84 2.19 7.92
N ARG A 72 -3.44 3.06 7.10
CA ARG A 72 -3.81 4.42 7.51
C ARG A 72 -4.72 4.42 8.74
N ARG A 73 -5.76 3.58 8.75
CA ARG A 73 -6.66 3.45 9.90
C ARG A 73 -5.97 2.92 11.14
N LEU A 74 -5.05 1.97 11.01
CA LEU A 74 -4.31 1.44 12.15
C LEU A 74 -3.37 2.48 12.75
N ILE A 75 -2.70 3.28 11.91
CA ILE A 75 -1.87 4.40 12.36
C ILE A 75 -2.72 5.43 13.10
N GLU A 76 -3.88 5.80 12.53
CA GLU A 76 -4.85 6.71 13.15
C GLU A 76 -5.47 6.16 14.46
N ALA A 77 -5.65 4.85 14.55
CA ALA A 77 -6.17 4.20 15.76
C ALA A 77 -5.09 3.98 16.84
N SER A 78 -3.82 3.88 16.45
CA SER A 78 -2.69 3.60 17.35
C SER A 78 -2.16 4.83 18.11
N GLY A 79 -2.63 6.04 17.77
CA GLY A 79 -2.38 7.26 18.51
C GLY A 79 -3.30 8.38 18.00
N PRO A 80 -3.81 9.27 18.87
CA PRO A 80 -4.87 10.20 18.49
C PRO A 80 -4.42 11.08 17.31
N PRO A 81 -5.31 11.39 16.35
CA PRO A 81 -5.06 12.39 15.33
C PRO A 81 -5.00 13.76 16.02
N LEU A 82 -3.81 14.16 16.47
CA LEU A 82 -3.52 15.55 16.79
C LEU A 82 -3.02 16.21 15.50
N THR A 83 -3.93 16.50 14.57
CA THR A 83 -3.75 17.64 13.68
C THR A 83 -5.10 18.28 13.37
N SER A 84 -5.16 19.56 13.73
CA SER A 84 -6.19 20.56 13.48
C SER A 84 -6.60 20.71 12.02
#